data_AF-A0A1T4VT21-F1
#
_entry.id   AF-A0A1T4VT21-F1
#
_cell.length_a   1.000
_cell.length_b   1.000
_cell.length_c   1.000
_cell.angle_alpha   90.00
_cell.angle_beta   90.00
_cell.angle_gamma   90.00
#
_symmetry.space_group_name_H-M   'P 1'
#
loop_
_entity.id
_entity.type
_entity.pdbx_description
1 polymer ?
#
loop_
_entity_poly.entity_id
_entity_poly.type
_entity_poly.pdbx_seq_one_letter_code
_entity_poly.pdbx_strand_id
1 'polypeptide(L)'
;MDKFKALLLLAVWICLAPLSSVYAAVWSTESQWDESWENRYRQWVVQNWKDDIFMNPAKPIYYKFENDCADATYAMRLIFSFEHRLPFAVNNQQSPGKIISNDMSTWDNLPEPQRVRRFMDYVADMTSTKSLRQDTYPVALNDIKPGDLYAAPGVHSYQIVEVTETGIAEVMASTTPKTSRFLLRTPSFPFYVPEDKTFADGYRRFKQPQNIRQPASAQPGYSEEQFLLAADLKYDYVAFTDIISKKLGKRAERPDEKTTRLLLALCMSANDRSVYVYDALWHLQEIRKTGRQCMNAKEYDDHSTPGRDKRLGMFFSSIRHHLDRIGRFDPQSQPARWAKAVFSIDEPPAGEMKHLNDFCMVQMTLGEELYMSVRELRKNLEGGHLVSDPHAPLQYRWGIVKTPYQATCPTY
;
A
#
# COMPACT_ATOMS: atom_id res chain seq x y z
N MET A 1 -24.56 -60.50 42.16
CA MET A 1 -24.31 -60.45 40.71
C MET A 1 -24.73 -59.13 40.03
N ASP A 2 -25.31 -58.16 40.75
CA ASP A 2 -25.81 -56.92 40.12
C ASP A 2 -24.83 -55.75 40.03
N LYS A 3 -23.80 -55.69 40.89
CA LYS A 3 -22.80 -54.61 40.82
C LYS A 3 -21.86 -54.72 39.60
N PHE A 4 -21.66 -55.94 39.09
CA PHE A 4 -20.79 -56.19 37.92
C PHE A 4 -21.45 -55.82 36.60
N LYS A 5 -22.79 -55.95 36.50
CA LYS A 5 -23.55 -55.53 35.31
C LYS A 5 -23.66 -54.01 35.20
N ALA A 6 -23.75 -53.31 36.33
CA ALA A 6 -23.75 -51.84 36.35
C ALA A 6 -22.39 -51.24 35.93
N LEU A 7 -21.27 -51.86 36.33
CA LEU A 7 -19.93 -51.42 35.90
C LEU A 7 -19.67 -51.68 34.41
N LEU A 8 -20.16 -52.79 33.86
CA LEU A 8 -20.02 -53.11 32.43
C LEU A 8 -20.84 -52.17 31.55
N LEU A 9 -22.04 -51.75 31.99
CA LEU A 9 -22.86 -50.78 31.27
C LEU A 9 -22.25 -49.37 31.27
N LEU A 10 -21.54 -48.97 32.33
CA LEU A 10 -20.84 -47.69 32.39
C LEU A 10 -19.58 -47.68 31.49
N ALA A 11 -18.85 -48.79 31.44
CA ALA A 11 -17.67 -48.94 30.58
C ALA A 11 -18.01 -48.98 29.08
N VAL A 12 -19.16 -49.54 28.71
CA VAL A 12 -19.64 -49.57 27.31
C VAL A 12 -20.14 -48.20 26.85
N TRP A 13 -20.67 -47.36 27.75
CA TRP A 13 -21.07 -45.98 27.42
C TRP A 13 -19.87 -45.03 27.23
N ILE A 14 -18.76 -45.25 27.94
CA ILE A 14 -17.53 -44.42 27.77
C ILE A 14 -16.79 -44.76 26.47
N CYS A 15 -16.89 -46.00 25.97
CA CYS A 15 -16.22 -46.42 24.73
C CYS A 15 -17.03 -46.16 23.43
N LEU A 16 -18.29 -45.72 23.54
CA LEU A 16 -19.17 -45.42 22.40
C LEU A 16 -19.43 -43.91 22.21
N ALA A 17 -18.83 -43.05 23.02
CA ALA A 17 -18.78 -41.63 22.69
C ALA A 17 -17.95 -41.50 21.40
N PRO A 18 -18.54 -41.04 20.27
CA PRO A 18 -17.73 -40.75 19.10
C PRO A 18 -16.70 -39.72 19.53
N LEU A 19 -15.41 -40.08 19.41
CA LEU A 19 -14.30 -39.14 19.38
C LEU A 19 -14.57 -38.21 18.20
N SER A 20 -15.44 -37.23 18.44
CA SER A 20 -15.68 -36.14 17.53
C SER A 20 -14.37 -35.40 17.53
N SER A 21 -13.55 -35.58 16.50
CA SER A 21 -12.40 -34.72 16.27
C SER A 21 -12.93 -33.29 16.27
N VAL A 22 -12.71 -32.57 17.38
CA VAL A 22 -13.12 -31.19 17.52
C VAL A 22 -12.14 -30.40 16.66
N TYR A 23 -12.45 -30.29 15.37
CA TYR A 23 -11.70 -29.45 14.45
C TYR A 23 -11.89 -28.00 14.88
N ALA A 24 -10.78 -27.34 15.17
CA ALA A 24 -10.79 -25.97 15.61
C ALA A 24 -10.40 -25.05 14.45
N ALA A 25 -11.38 -24.30 13.93
CA ALA A 25 -11.19 -23.22 12.95
C ALA A 25 -10.14 -22.21 13.42
N VAL A 26 -9.51 -21.44 12.51
CA VAL A 26 -8.49 -20.43 12.86
C VAL A 26 -8.98 -19.52 13.99
N TRP A 27 -10.22 -19.03 13.90
CA TRP A 27 -10.99 -18.42 14.99
C TRP A 27 -12.48 -18.72 14.82
N SER A 28 -13.23 -18.70 15.92
CA SER A 28 -14.69 -18.82 15.90
C SER A 28 -15.37 -17.56 15.37
N THR A 29 -16.32 -17.73 14.45
CA THR A 29 -17.17 -16.66 13.95
C THR A 29 -18.37 -16.46 14.88
N GLU A 30 -18.57 -15.25 15.38
CA GLU A 30 -19.66 -14.86 16.30
C GLU A 30 -20.59 -13.81 15.68
N SER A 31 -20.15 -13.14 14.62
CA SER A 31 -20.90 -12.11 13.89
C SER A 31 -20.86 -12.38 12.38
N GLN A 32 -21.73 -11.72 11.62
CA GLN A 32 -21.75 -11.78 10.15
C GLN A 32 -21.55 -10.39 9.56
N TRP A 33 -20.94 -10.32 8.38
CA TRP A 33 -20.79 -9.04 7.69
C TRP A 33 -22.14 -8.50 7.24
N ASP A 34 -22.39 -7.24 7.56
CA ASP A 34 -23.50 -6.43 7.07
C ASP A 34 -23.02 -4.98 6.90
N GLU A 35 -23.90 -4.07 6.46
CA GLU A 35 -23.51 -2.66 6.28
C GLU A 35 -23.12 -1.97 7.60
N SER A 36 -23.64 -2.43 8.75
CA SER A 36 -23.23 -1.91 10.06
C SER A 36 -21.77 -2.27 10.36
N TRP A 37 -21.38 -3.53 10.09
CA TRP A 37 -19.99 -3.97 10.23
C TRP A 37 -19.07 -3.35 9.18
N GLU A 38 -19.53 -3.11 7.96
CA GLU A 38 -18.76 -2.32 6.98
C GLU A 38 -18.50 -0.89 7.50
N ASN A 39 -19.49 -0.25 8.13
CA ASN A 39 -19.30 1.07 8.73
C ASN A 39 -18.33 1.05 9.92
N ARG A 40 -18.40 0.02 10.77
CA ARG A 40 -17.45 -0.18 11.86
C ARG A 40 -16.03 -0.42 11.34
N TYR A 41 -15.89 -1.17 10.26
CA TYR A 41 -14.61 -1.40 9.59
C TYR A 41 -14.01 -0.08 9.09
N ARG A 42 -14.81 0.74 8.38
CA ARG A 42 -14.39 2.07 7.91
C ARG A 42 -13.87 2.95 9.06
N GLN A 43 -14.59 2.97 10.19
CA GLN A 43 -14.18 3.71 11.39
C GLN A 43 -12.91 3.13 12.02
N TRP A 44 -12.81 1.80 12.09
CA TRP A 44 -11.64 1.12 12.63
C TRP A 44 -10.40 1.41 11.79
N VAL A 45 -10.49 1.45 10.46
CA VAL A 45 -9.36 1.79 9.59
C VAL A 45 -8.82 3.18 9.94
N VAL A 46 -9.68 4.20 10.04
CA VAL A 46 -9.26 5.56 10.41
C VAL A 46 -8.59 5.58 11.80
N GLN A 47 -9.15 4.85 12.76
CA GLN A 47 -8.76 4.95 14.17
C GLN A 47 -7.60 4.02 14.56
N ASN A 48 -7.46 2.86 13.94
CA ASN A 48 -6.60 1.75 14.40
C ASN A 48 -5.62 1.22 13.34
N TRP A 49 -5.86 1.45 12.05
CA TRP A 49 -4.90 1.06 10.99
C TRP A 49 -3.77 2.10 10.91
N LYS A 50 -2.78 1.93 11.79
CA LYS A 50 -1.62 2.82 11.90
C LYS A 50 -0.43 2.28 11.13
N ASP A 51 0.49 3.18 10.80
CA ASP A 51 1.74 2.88 10.09
C ASP A 51 2.63 1.89 10.86
N ASP A 52 2.55 1.89 12.18
CA ASP A 52 3.29 1.00 13.07
C ASP A 52 2.58 -0.33 13.36
N ILE A 53 1.42 -0.66 12.77
CA ILE A 53 0.62 -1.82 13.19
C ILE A 53 1.40 -3.14 13.20
N PHE A 54 2.36 -3.31 12.27
CA PHE A 54 3.23 -4.48 12.17
C PHE A 54 4.56 -4.34 12.94
N MET A 55 4.87 -3.14 13.41
CA MET A 55 6.07 -2.81 14.19
C MET A 55 5.77 -2.51 15.66
N ASN A 56 4.51 -2.62 16.07
CA ASN A 56 4.08 -2.34 17.43
C ASN A 56 4.14 -3.61 18.31
N PRO A 57 5.07 -3.71 19.27
CA PRO A 57 5.18 -4.88 20.14
C PRO A 57 3.98 -5.07 21.08
N ALA A 58 3.12 -4.06 21.27
CA ALA A 58 1.87 -4.18 22.02
C ALA A 58 0.78 -4.97 21.25
N LYS A 59 0.98 -5.24 19.96
CA LYS A 59 0.13 -6.06 19.09
C LYS A 59 0.87 -7.37 18.73
N PRO A 60 1.12 -8.29 19.68
CA PRO A 60 2.08 -9.40 19.50
C PRO A 60 1.73 -10.38 18.38
N ILE A 61 0.45 -10.50 17.99
CA ILE A 61 0.02 -11.37 16.87
C ILE A 61 0.52 -10.81 15.53
N TYR A 62 0.53 -9.49 15.37
CA TYR A 62 0.87 -8.81 14.12
C TYR A 62 2.30 -8.28 14.11
N TYR A 63 2.93 -8.21 15.28
CA TYR A 63 4.30 -7.74 15.42
C TYR A 63 5.24 -8.57 14.55
N LYS A 64 6.08 -7.87 13.78
CA LYS A 64 6.97 -8.42 12.78
C LYS A 64 6.27 -9.29 11.73
N PHE A 65 5.06 -8.90 11.33
CA PHE A 65 4.43 -9.48 10.14
C PHE A 65 5.18 -9.01 8.89
N GLU A 66 5.81 -9.95 8.21
CA GLU A 66 6.45 -9.67 6.93
C GLU A 66 5.37 -9.50 5.87
N ASN A 67 5.38 -8.36 5.20
CA ASN A 67 4.34 -7.99 4.27
C ASN A 67 4.92 -7.24 3.07
N ASP A 68 4.29 -7.43 1.92
CA ASP A 68 4.35 -6.53 0.78
C ASP A 68 3.06 -5.70 0.64
N CYS A 69 2.93 -4.98 -0.48
CA CYS A 69 1.77 -4.12 -0.73
C CYS A 69 0.41 -4.86 -0.69
N ALA A 70 0.32 -6.07 -1.24
CA ALA A 70 -0.92 -6.85 -1.25
C ALA A 70 -1.17 -7.49 0.11
N ASP A 71 -0.12 -8.01 0.75
CA ASP A 71 -0.21 -8.63 2.07
C ASP A 71 -0.80 -7.65 3.10
N ALA A 72 -0.31 -6.40 3.11
CA ALA A 72 -0.84 -5.35 3.99
C ALA A 72 -2.34 -5.07 3.71
N THR A 73 -2.74 -5.08 2.44
CA THR A 73 -4.13 -4.86 2.02
C THR A 73 -5.05 -5.97 2.54
N TYR A 74 -4.67 -7.24 2.37
CA TYR A 74 -5.45 -8.37 2.90
C TYR A 74 -5.42 -8.42 4.42
N ALA A 75 -4.27 -8.15 5.04
CA ALA A 75 -4.10 -8.13 6.48
C ALA A 75 -5.01 -7.09 7.14
N MET A 76 -5.22 -5.91 6.52
CA MET A 76 -6.14 -4.90 7.02
C MET A 76 -7.56 -5.44 7.24
N ARG A 77 -8.10 -6.20 6.27
CA ARG A 77 -9.43 -6.80 6.37
C ARG A 77 -9.44 -8.01 7.32
N LEU A 78 -8.41 -8.84 7.27
CA LEU A 78 -8.26 -10.04 8.11
C LEU A 78 -8.18 -9.68 9.59
N ILE A 79 -7.34 -8.70 9.95
CA ILE A 79 -7.15 -8.25 11.33
C ILE A 79 -8.46 -7.75 11.90
N PHE A 80 -9.20 -6.91 11.17
CA PHE A 80 -10.52 -6.47 11.62
C PHE A 80 -11.49 -7.64 11.78
N SER A 81 -11.52 -8.57 10.81
CA SER A 81 -12.37 -9.77 10.92
C SER A 81 -12.07 -10.58 12.18
N PHE A 82 -10.79 -10.79 12.49
CA PHE A 82 -10.37 -11.53 13.67
C PHE A 82 -10.70 -10.78 14.98
N GLU A 83 -10.34 -9.49 15.08
CA GLU A 83 -10.58 -8.67 16.28
C GLU A 83 -12.08 -8.57 16.63
N HIS A 84 -12.97 -8.75 15.64
CA HIS A 84 -14.43 -8.67 15.81
C HIS A 84 -15.18 -9.98 15.55
N ARG A 85 -14.48 -11.12 15.48
CA ARG A 85 -15.08 -12.46 15.30
C ARG A 85 -16.03 -12.54 14.10
N LEU A 86 -15.68 -11.87 13.00
CA LEU A 86 -16.37 -11.92 11.71
C LEU A 86 -15.73 -12.99 10.80
N PRO A 87 -16.47 -13.52 9.81
CA PRO A 87 -15.86 -14.41 8.85
C PRO A 87 -14.86 -13.65 7.97
N PHE A 88 -13.88 -14.37 7.46
CA PHE A 88 -12.93 -13.90 6.46
C PHE A 88 -12.88 -14.93 5.34
N ALA A 89 -12.94 -14.48 4.09
CA ALA A 89 -12.86 -15.36 2.92
C ALA A 89 -12.24 -14.63 1.73
N VAL A 90 -11.31 -15.29 1.05
CA VAL A 90 -10.67 -14.82 -0.19
C VAL A 90 -10.46 -15.98 -1.15
N ASN A 91 -10.33 -15.70 -2.44
CA ASN A 91 -10.02 -16.69 -3.46
C ASN A 91 -8.56 -17.15 -3.33
N ASN A 92 -8.31 -18.43 -3.54
CA ASN A 92 -6.95 -18.97 -3.60
C ASN A 92 -6.39 -18.78 -5.01
N GLN A 93 -5.40 -17.91 -5.18
CA GLN A 93 -4.79 -17.66 -6.48
C GLN A 93 -4.04 -18.89 -7.03
N GLN A 94 -3.43 -19.70 -6.15
CA GLN A 94 -2.70 -20.91 -6.52
C GLN A 94 -3.63 -22.11 -6.80
N SER A 95 -4.89 -22.05 -6.36
CA SER A 95 -5.88 -23.10 -6.57
C SER A 95 -7.23 -22.49 -6.97
N PRO A 96 -7.40 -22.08 -8.25
CA PRO A 96 -8.61 -21.42 -8.73
C PRO A 96 -9.90 -22.19 -8.36
N GLY A 97 -10.89 -21.46 -7.85
CA GLY A 97 -12.17 -22.02 -7.39
C GLY A 97 -12.18 -22.50 -5.94
N LYS A 98 -11.02 -22.54 -5.26
CA LYS A 98 -10.94 -22.76 -3.80
C LYS A 98 -10.95 -21.42 -3.07
N ILE A 99 -11.51 -21.44 -1.85
CA ILE A 99 -11.59 -20.30 -0.95
C ILE A 99 -10.69 -20.56 0.24
N ILE A 100 -9.90 -19.56 0.63
CA ILE A 100 -9.16 -19.48 1.88
C ILE A 100 -10.07 -18.76 2.87
N SER A 101 -10.33 -19.35 4.03
CA SER A 101 -11.22 -18.76 5.04
C SER A 101 -10.78 -19.08 6.46
N ASN A 102 -11.33 -18.34 7.43
CA ASN A 102 -11.03 -18.58 8.84
C ASN A 102 -11.55 -19.92 9.38
N ASP A 103 -12.41 -20.61 8.63
CA ASP A 103 -12.92 -21.94 8.98
C ASP A 103 -11.90 -23.07 8.71
N MET A 104 -10.74 -22.76 8.13
CA MET A 104 -9.68 -23.74 7.88
C MET A 104 -9.18 -24.35 9.20
N SER A 105 -9.00 -25.67 9.21
CA SER A 105 -8.51 -26.45 10.36
C SER A 105 -7.03 -26.81 10.27
N THR A 106 -6.29 -26.27 9.30
CA THR A 106 -4.88 -26.61 9.02
C THR A 106 -3.94 -26.46 10.23
N TRP A 107 -4.31 -25.61 11.18
CA TRP A 107 -3.51 -25.32 12.39
C TRP A 107 -4.29 -25.59 13.68
N ASP A 108 -5.32 -26.44 13.66
CA ASP A 108 -6.18 -26.73 14.82
C ASP A 108 -5.43 -27.25 16.06
N ASN A 109 -4.22 -27.77 15.87
CA ASN A 109 -3.29 -28.18 16.92
C ASN A 109 -2.57 -27.03 17.64
N LEU A 110 -2.72 -25.77 17.19
CA LEU A 110 -2.06 -24.60 17.77
C LEU A 110 -3.03 -23.73 18.59
N PRO A 111 -2.53 -22.95 19.58
CA PRO A 111 -3.32 -21.91 20.22
C PRO A 111 -3.81 -20.86 19.20
N GLU A 112 -5.00 -20.27 19.43
CA GLU A 112 -5.62 -19.29 18.53
C GLU A 112 -4.70 -18.17 18.03
N PRO A 113 -3.92 -17.47 18.88
CA PRO A 113 -3.01 -16.43 18.40
C PRO A 113 -1.99 -16.93 17.37
N GLN A 114 -1.52 -18.17 17.53
CA GLN A 114 -0.59 -18.78 16.58
C GLN A 114 -1.30 -19.23 15.30
N ARG A 115 -2.54 -19.73 15.40
CA ARG A 115 -3.37 -20.07 14.22
C ARG A 115 -3.61 -18.85 13.35
N VAL A 116 -4.00 -17.73 13.96
CA VAL A 116 -4.23 -16.46 13.27
C VAL A 116 -2.95 -16.00 12.58
N ARG A 117 -1.81 -16.04 13.27
CA ARG A 117 -0.53 -15.66 12.65
C ARG A 117 -0.18 -16.55 11.45
N ARG A 118 -0.29 -17.88 11.60
CA ARG A 118 -0.03 -18.81 10.50
C ARG A 118 -1.00 -18.63 9.33
N PHE A 119 -2.25 -18.30 9.63
CA PHE A 119 -3.25 -17.99 8.61
C PHE A 119 -2.94 -16.68 7.87
N MET A 120 -2.47 -15.64 8.57
CA MET A 120 -2.01 -14.40 7.92
C MET A 120 -0.83 -14.67 6.98
N ASP A 121 0.17 -15.42 7.44
CA ASP A 121 1.31 -15.81 6.61
C ASP A 121 0.85 -16.60 5.37
N TYR A 122 -0.09 -17.53 5.56
CA TYR A 122 -0.66 -18.33 4.46
C TYR A 122 -1.47 -17.48 3.46
N VAL A 123 -2.29 -16.53 3.93
CA VAL A 123 -3.02 -15.62 3.03
C VAL A 123 -2.03 -14.80 2.20
N ALA A 124 -0.97 -14.27 2.83
CA ALA A 124 0.08 -13.53 2.12
C ALA A 124 0.77 -14.39 1.04
N ASP A 125 1.06 -15.66 1.34
CA ASP A 125 1.74 -16.55 0.37
C ASP A 125 0.83 -17.01 -0.79
N MET A 126 -0.50 -16.95 -0.61
CA MET A 126 -1.49 -17.44 -1.58
C MET A 126 -2.19 -16.32 -2.35
N THR A 127 -1.89 -15.06 -2.05
CA THR A 127 -2.51 -13.88 -2.67
C THR A 127 -1.47 -12.94 -3.24
N SER A 128 -1.91 -11.98 -4.05
CA SER A 128 -1.05 -10.93 -4.60
C SER A 128 -1.90 -9.74 -5.07
N THR A 129 -1.27 -8.71 -5.60
CA THR A 129 -2.00 -7.61 -6.26
C THR A 129 -2.89 -8.09 -7.41
N LYS A 130 -2.60 -9.25 -8.01
CA LYS A 130 -3.41 -9.85 -9.09
C LYS A 130 -4.67 -10.54 -8.57
N SER A 131 -4.64 -11.10 -7.35
CA SER A 131 -5.81 -11.76 -6.77
C SER A 131 -6.86 -10.78 -6.26
N LEU A 132 -6.45 -9.54 -5.91
CA LEU A 132 -7.36 -8.51 -5.40
C LEU A 132 -8.60 -8.34 -6.28
N ARG A 133 -8.48 -8.44 -7.61
CA ARG A 133 -9.62 -8.36 -8.54
C ARG A 133 -10.74 -9.34 -8.20
N GLN A 134 -10.40 -10.56 -7.80
CA GLN A 134 -11.38 -11.62 -7.54
C GLN A 134 -12.10 -11.42 -6.21
N ASP A 135 -11.40 -10.83 -5.24
CA ASP A 135 -11.88 -10.63 -3.87
C ASP A 135 -12.55 -9.27 -3.67
N THR A 136 -12.44 -8.38 -4.65
CA THR A 136 -12.95 -7.01 -4.57
C THR A 136 -13.72 -6.63 -5.82
N TYR A 137 -14.45 -5.52 -5.76
CA TYR A 137 -15.20 -4.97 -6.88
C TYR A 137 -14.97 -3.47 -7.01
N PRO A 138 -15.00 -2.91 -8.24
CA PRO A 138 -14.79 -1.49 -8.46
C PRO A 138 -15.97 -0.67 -7.89
N VAL A 139 -15.64 0.47 -7.31
CA VAL A 139 -16.62 1.37 -6.67
C VAL A 139 -16.78 2.68 -7.42
N ALA A 140 -17.88 3.38 -7.14
CA ALA A 140 -18.10 4.73 -7.62
C ALA A 140 -17.09 5.71 -7.00
N LEU A 141 -16.62 6.68 -7.77
CA LEU A 141 -15.65 7.70 -7.36
C LEU A 141 -16.18 8.61 -6.24
N ASN A 142 -17.50 8.79 -6.15
CA ASN A 142 -18.13 9.54 -5.05
C ASN A 142 -18.41 8.66 -3.81
N ASP A 143 -18.18 7.35 -3.87
CA ASP A 143 -18.42 6.40 -2.79
C ASP A 143 -17.12 5.77 -2.26
N ILE A 144 -15.94 6.30 -2.65
CA ILE A 144 -14.65 5.89 -2.09
C ILE A 144 -14.61 6.25 -0.59
N LYS A 145 -14.24 5.28 0.25
CA LYS A 145 -14.25 5.39 1.71
C LYS A 145 -12.99 4.77 2.34
N PRO A 146 -12.64 5.13 3.59
CA PRO A 146 -11.63 4.41 4.34
C PRO A 146 -11.93 2.91 4.39
N GLY A 147 -10.92 2.06 4.22
CA GLY A 147 -11.08 0.60 4.10
C GLY A 147 -11.34 0.09 2.68
N ASP A 148 -11.65 0.98 1.74
CA ASP A 148 -11.48 0.66 0.32
C ASP A 148 -9.99 0.59 -0.03
N LEU A 149 -9.68 0.13 -1.23
CA LEU A 149 -8.32 -0.02 -1.71
C LEU A 149 -8.18 0.46 -3.15
N TYR A 150 -6.96 0.77 -3.56
CA TYR A 150 -6.61 0.88 -4.97
C TYR A 150 -5.76 -0.32 -5.36
N ALA A 151 -6.15 -1.04 -6.41
CA ALA A 151 -5.36 -2.15 -6.95
C ALA A 151 -4.68 -1.73 -8.25
N ALA A 152 -3.40 -2.05 -8.41
CA ALA A 152 -2.67 -2.02 -9.66
C ALA A 152 -2.06 -3.42 -9.87
N PRO A 153 -2.78 -4.34 -10.56
CA PRO A 153 -2.40 -5.74 -10.66
C PRO A 153 -0.99 -5.95 -11.18
N GLY A 154 -0.20 -6.74 -10.45
CA GLY A 154 1.22 -6.99 -10.77
C GLY A 154 2.17 -5.84 -10.44
N VAL A 155 1.67 -4.72 -9.90
CA VAL A 155 2.48 -3.52 -9.65
C VAL A 155 2.38 -3.08 -8.18
N HIS A 156 1.18 -2.77 -7.68
CA HIS A 156 1.03 -2.25 -6.32
C HIS A 156 -0.41 -2.36 -5.79
N SER A 157 -0.58 -2.09 -4.50
CA SER A 157 -1.90 -1.80 -3.94
C SER A 157 -1.80 -0.79 -2.79
N TYR A 158 -2.85 -0.01 -2.60
CA TYR A 158 -2.95 1.00 -1.55
C TYR A 158 -4.22 0.75 -0.74
N GLN A 159 -4.13 0.89 0.58
CA GLN A 159 -5.27 0.98 1.47
C GLN A 159 -5.72 2.45 1.55
N ILE A 160 -6.99 2.74 1.31
CA ILE A 160 -7.54 4.08 1.57
C ILE A 160 -7.76 4.19 3.08
N VAL A 161 -7.06 5.11 3.73
CA VAL A 161 -7.10 5.23 5.21
C VAL A 161 -7.89 6.44 5.69
N GLU A 162 -8.06 7.44 4.83
CA GLU A 162 -8.81 8.65 5.15
C GLU A 162 -9.38 9.27 3.87
N VAL A 163 -10.57 9.88 3.97
CA VAL A 163 -11.10 10.79 2.96
C VAL A 163 -11.30 12.13 3.64
N THR A 164 -10.41 13.07 3.35
CA THR A 164 -10.40 14.40 3.98
C THR A 164 -11.65 15.21 3.60
N GLU A 165 -11.92 16.29 4.33
CA GLU A 165 -13.04 17.19 4.00
C GLU A 165 -12.93 17.81 2.60
N THR A 166 -11.73 17.89 2.05
CA THR A 166 -11.44 18.37 0.69
C THR A 166 -11.49 17.27 -0.37
N GLY A 167 -11.85 16.04 0.02
CA GLY A 167 -12.04 14.91 -0.87
C GLY A 167 -10.76 14.17 -1.26
N ILE A 168 -9.65 14.39 -0.53
CA ILE A 168 -8.42 13.64 -0.76
C ILE A 168 -8.53 12.27 -0.12
N ALA A 169 -8.42 11.22 -0.92
CA ALA A 169 -8.33 9.84 -0.46
C ALA A 169 -6.87 9.52 -0.10
N GLU A 170 -6.49 9.75 1.14
CA GLU A 170 -5.14 9.44 1.63
C GLU A 170 -4.93 7.93 1.71
N VAL A 171 -3.69 7.53 1.47
CA VAL A 171 -3.34 6.12 1.34
C VAL A 171 -2.32 5.67 2.34
N MET A 172 -2.37 4.38 2.65
CA MET A 172 -1.31 3.64 3.30
C MET A 172 -0.93 2.45 2.42
N ALA A 173 0.34 2.08 2.39
CA ALA A 173 0.79 0.92 1.64
C ALA A 173 2.08 0.34 2.22
N SER A 174 2.33 -0.93 1.90
CA SER A 174 3.66 -1.54 2.00
C SER A 174 4.25 -1.69 0.60
N THR A 175 5.38 -2.38 0.45
CA THR A 175 6.05 -2.57 -0.85
C THR A 175 6.80 -3.89 -0.89
N THR A 176 7.21 -4.30 -2.10
CA THR A 176 8.21 -5.33 -2.31
C THR A 176 9.62 -4.87 -1.91
N PRO A 177 10.50 -5.80 -1.50
CA PRO A 177 10.22 -7.22 -1.22
C PRO A 177 9.41 -7.42 0.08
N LYS A 178 8.79 -8.58 0.30
CA LYS A 178 8.10 -8.90 1.55
C LYS A 178 9.07 -8.82 2.74
N THR A 179 8.79 -7.95 3.71
CA THR A 179 9.58 -7.85 4.96
C THR A 179 8.78 -7.17 6.08
N SER A 180 9.28 -7.25 7.31
CA SER A 180 8.70 -6.54 8.46
C SER A 180 9.09 -5.07 8.41
N ARG A 181 8.10 -4.18 8.22
CA ARG A 181 8.32 -2.73 8.09
C ARG A 181 7.14 -1.91 8.61
N PHE A 182 7.39 -0.62 8.86
CA PHE A 182 6.32 0.37 8.96
C PHE A 182 5.62 0.52 7.61
N LEU A 183 4.32 0.74 7.63
CA LEU A 183 3.57 1.09 6.43
C LEU A 183 3.83 2.55 6.06
N LEU A 184 3.81 2.84 4.78
CA LEU A 184 4.01 4.17 4.24
C LEU A 184 2.66 4.87 4.08
N ARG A 185 2.39 5.85 4.94
CA ARG A 185 1.24 6.75 4.77
C ARG A 185 1.61 7.85 3.79
N THR A 186 0.79 8.07 2.76
CA THR A 186 0.94 9.19 1.83
C THR A 186 -0.32 10.06 1.92
N PRO A 187 -0.21 11.37 2.24
CA PRO A 187 -1.34 12.28 2.31
C PRO A 187 -1.79 12.73 0.90
N SER A 188 -2.04 11.77 0.00
CA SER A 188 -2.43 12.01 -1.38
C SER A 188 -3.10 10.76 -1.95
N PHE A 189 -3.72 10.91 -3.12
CA PHE A 189 -4.31 9.81 -3.89
C PHE A 189 -3.30 8.71 -4.26
N PRO A 190 -3.78 7.47 -4.53
CA PRO A 190 -3.03 6.45 -5.24
C PRO A 190 -2.42 6.97 -6.55
N PHE A 191 -1.20 6.55 -6.88
CA PHE A 191 -0.41 7.07 -8.01
C PHE A 191 -0.74 6.50 -9.39
N TYR A 192 -1.95 5.96 -9.57
CA TYR A 192 -2.34 5.31 -10.81
C TYR A 192 -3.71 5.81 -11.22
N VAL A 193 -3.90 5.86 -12.53
CA VAL A 193 -5.21 6.02 -13.14
C VAL A 193 -5.64 4.63 -13.62
N PRO A 194 -6.92 4.23 -13.46
CA PRO A 194 -7.37 2.94 -13.95
C PRO A 194 -7.25 2.86 -15.48
N GLU A 195 -6.53 1.86 -15.97
CA GLU A 195 -6.22 1.63 -17.38
C GLU A 195 -6.64 0.23 -17.86
N ASP A 196 -6.90 -0.70 -16.93
CA ASP A 196 -7.20 -2.08 -17.30
C ASP A 196 -8.61 -2.22 -17.89
N LYS A 197 -8.66 -2.64 -19.15
CA LYS A 197 -9.89 -2.95 -19.90
C LYS A 197 -10.70 -4.08 -19.28
N THR A 198 -10.09 -4.88 -18.41
CA THR A 198 -10.77 -5.95 -17.68
C THR A 198 -11.27 -5.50 -16.31
N PHE A 199 -11.09 -4.23 -15.95
CA PHE A 199 -11.53 -3.64 -14.69
C PHE A 199 -10.90 -4.34 -13.48
N ALA A 200 -9.63 -4.75 -13.57
CA ALA A 200 -8.91 -5.36 -12.46
C ALA A 200 -8.21 -4.34 -11.56
N ASP A 201 -7.87 -3.17 -12.09
CA ASP A 201 -7.26 -2.08 -11.35
C ASP A 201 -8.31 -1.10 -10.80
N GLY A 202 -7.83 0.02 -10.28
CA GLY A 202 -8.65 1.13 -9.79
C GLY A 202 -9.04 1.05 -8.32
N TYR A 203 -9.98 1.90 -7.92
CA TYR A 203 -10.57 1.93 -6.58
C TYR A 203 -11.58 0.80 -6.43
N ARG A 204 -11.43 0.00 -5.36
CA ARG A 204 -12.16 -1.24 -5.14
C ARG A 204 -12.54 -1.41 -3.68
N ARG A 205 -13.59 -2.19 -3.44
CA ARG A 205 -14.06 -2.60 -2.11
C ARG A 205 -14.06 -4.11 -2.00
N PHE A 206 -13.69 -4.64 -0.84
CA PHE A 206 -13.77 -6.07 -0.57
C PHE A 206 -15.20 -6.58 -0.73
N LYS A 207 -15.35 -7.74 -1.36
CA LYS A 207 -16.58 -8.52 -1.30
C LYS A 207 -16.77 -9.02 0.13
N GLN A 208 -18.01 -9.02 0.59
CA GLN A 208 -18.34 -9.70 1.85
C GLN A 208 -18.13 -11.22 1.68
N PRO A 209 -17.69 -11.94 2.73
CA PRO A 209 -17.45 -13.38 2.65
C PRO A 209 -18.62 -14.20 2.08
N GLN A 210 -19.86 -13.89 2.46
CA GLN A 210 -21.07 -14.53 1.92
C GLN A 210 -21.26 -14.31 0.40
N ASN A 211 -20.66 -13.25 -0.14
CA ASN A 211 -20.77 -12.86 -1.54
C ASN A 211 -19.47 -13.11 -2.32
N ILE A 212 -18.45 -13.77 -1.74
CA ILE A 212 -17.12 -13.90 -2.36
C ILE A 212 -17.16 -14.59 -3.72
N ARG A 213 -18.10 -15.53 -3.91
CA ARG A 213 -18.33 -16.26 -5.16
C ARG A 213 -19.24 -15.54 -6.15
N GLN A 214 -19.92 -14.48 -5.72
CA GLN A 214 -20.78 -13.71 -6.60
C GLN A 214 -19.91 -12.85 -7.56
N PRO A 215 -20.38 -12.59 -8.78
CA PRO A 215 -19.69 -11.70 -9.70
C PRO A 215 -19.58 -10.30 -9.10
N ALA A 216 -18.56 -9.54 -9.52
CA ALA A 216 -18.35 -8.17 -9.04
C ALA A 216 -19.55 -7.26 -9.32
N SER A 217 -20.18 -7.41 -10.49
CA SER A 217 -21.36 -6.66 -10.91
C SER A 217 -22.61 -6.92 -10.08
N ALA A 218 -22.65 -7.99 -9.30
CA ALA A 218 -23.75 -8.28 -8.37
C ALA A 218 -23.55 -7.66 -6.98
N GLN A 219 -22.39 -7.04 -6.72
CA GLN A 219 -22.13 -6.43 -5.42
C GLN A 219 -22.84 -5.08 -5.30
N PRO A 220 -23.40 -4.76 -4.12
CA PRO A 220 -23.99 -3.44 -3.89
C PRO A 220 -22.91 -2.36 -4.00
N GLY A 221 -23.16 -1.33 -4.82
CA GLY A 221 -22.21 -0.24 -5.04
C GLY A 221 -21.16 -0.50 -6.14
N TYR A 222 -21.29 -1.59 -6.91
CA TYR A 222 -20.48 -1.79 -8.12
C TYR A 222 -20.60 -0.61 -9.09
N SER A 223 -19.46 -0.12 -9.58
CA SER A 223 -19.42 0.92 -10.61
C SER A 223 -18.16 0.84 -11.46
N GLU A 224 -18.33 1.01 -12.77
CA GLU A 224 -17.24 1.10 -13.75
C GLU A 224 -16.91 2.56 -14.13
N GLU A 225 -17.52 3.56 -13.48
CA GLU A 225 -17.41 4.97 -13.91
C GLU A 225 -15.96 5.48 -13.97
N GLN A 226 -15.09 4.94 -13.09
CA GLN A 226 -13.70 5.33 -13.01
C GLN A 226 -12.90 5.03 -14.28
N PHE A 227 -13.24 3.95 -14.99
CA PHE A 227 -12.55 3.54 -16.21
C PHE A 227 -12.98 4.40 -17.41
N LEU A 228 -14.27 4.71 -17.50
CA LEU A 228 -14.80 5.61 -18.52
C LEU A 228 -14.19 7.01 -18.35
N LEU A 229 -14.18 7.53 -17.12
CA LEU A 229 -13.59 8.82 -16.83
C LEU A 229 -12.09 8.86 -17.13
N ALA A 230 -11.36 7.80 -16.75
CA ALA A 230 -9.93 7.68 -17.03
C ALA A 230 -9.65 7.77 -18.55
N ALA A 231 -10.41 7.02 -19.35
CA ALA A 231 -10.28 7.04 -20.80
C ALA A 231 -10.62 8.41 -21.40
N ASP A 232 -11.69 9.06 -20.95
CA ASP A 232 -12.10 10.40 -21.40
C ASP A 232 -11.03 11.46 -21.12
N LEU A 233 -10.33 11.32 -19.99
CA LEU A 233 -9.22 12.18 -19.59
C LEU A 233 -7.88 11.77 -20.20
N LYS A 234 -7.87 10.77 -21.11
CA LYS A 234 -6.64 10.22 -21.71
C LYS A 234 -5.61 9.81 -20.64
N TYR A 235 -6.11 9.30 -19.52
CA TYR A 235 -5.32 8.84 -18.38
C TYR A 235 -4.49 9.94 -17.71
N ASP A 236 -4.92 11.20 -17.82
CA ASP A 236 -4.31 12.31 -17.10
C ASP A 236 -4.59 12.20 -15.59
N TYR A 237 -3.53 11.85 -14.85
CA TYR A 237 -3.56 11.69 -13.39
C TYR A 237 -4.05 12.93 -12.64
N VAL A 238 -3.61 14.12 -13.06
CA VAL A 238 -3.93 15.38 -12.36
C VAL A 238 -5.40 15.72 -12.58
N ALA A 239 -5.87 15.62 -13.81
CA ALA A 239 -7.28 15.85 -14.13
C ALA A 239 -8.19 14.83 -13.44
N PHE A 240 -7.77 13.56 -13.40
CA PHE A 240 -8.53 12.47 -12.79
C PHE A 240 -8.69 12.68 -11.27
N THR A 241 -7.59 12.93 -10.57
CA THR A 241 -7.61 13.17 -9.11
C THR A 241 -8.33 14.46 -8.74
N ASP A 242 -8.31 15.49 -9.59
CA ASP A 242 -9.10 16.72 -9.38
C ASP A 242 -10.61 16.49 -9.47
N ILE A 243 -11.06 15.53 -10.29
CA ILE A 243 -12.49 15.18 -10.35
C ILE A 243 -12.88 14.34 -9.12
N ILE A 244 -12.01 13.43 -8.69
CA ILE A 244 -12.25 12.62 -7.49
C ILE A 244 -12.35 13.54 -6.26
N SER A 245 -11.42 14.46 -6.07
CA SER A 245 -11.46 15.39 -4.92
C SER A 245 -12.75 16.22 -4.90
N LYS A 246 -13.24 16.67 -6.06
CA LYS A 246 -14.53 17.36 -6.17
C LYS A 246 -15.73 16.47 -5.85
N LYS A 247 -15.70 15.19 -6.25
CA LYS A 247 -16.79 14.24 -5.98
C LYS A 247 -16.86 13.84 -4.50
N LEU A 248 -15.72 13.70 -3.83
CA LEU A 248 -15.61 13.27 -2.44
C LEU A 248 -15.67 14.42 -1.43
N GLY A 249 -15.21 15.61 -1.83
CA GLY A 249 -15.02 16.75 -0.94
C GLY A 249 -16.34 17.38 -0.48
N LYS A 250 -16.41 17.68 0.81
CA LYS A 250 -17.46 18.53 1.40
C LYS A 250 -17.21 20.02 1.09
N ARG A 251 -15.95 20.37 0.80
CA ARG A 251 -15.51 21.70 0.38
C ARG A 251 -14.37 21.60 -0.64
N ALA A 252 -14.13 22.68 -1.37
CA ALA A 252 -12.96 22.77 -2.22
C ALA A 252 -11.66 22.84 -1.39
N GLU A 253 -10.61 22.22 -1.89
CA GLU A 253 -9.25 22.39 -1.39
C GLU A 253 -8.73 23.79 -1.74
N ARG A 254 -8.21 24.52 -0.75
CA ARG A 254 -7.62 25.84 -1.00
C ARG A 254 -6.28 25.68 -1.76
N PRO A 255 -5.89 26.69 -2.56
CA PRO A 255 -4.60 26.71 -3.25
C PRO A 255 -3.40 26.32 -2.38
N ASP A 256 -3.29 26.91 -1.19
CA ASP A 256 -2.20 26.65 -0.25
C ASP A 256 -2.26 25.25 0.37
N GLU A 257 -3.46 24.75 0.68
CA GLU A 257 -3.66 23.39 1.20
C GLU A 257 -3.16 22.36 0.18
N LYS A 258 -3.55 22.53 -1.09
CA LYS A 258 -3.10 21.66 -2.19
C LYS A 258 -1.59 21.76 -2.40
N THR A 259 -1.02 22.96 -2.36
CA THR A 259 0.43 23.15 -2.50
C THR A 259 1.19 22.46 -1.36
N THR A 260 0.77 22.66 -0.11
CA THR A 260 1.36 22.00 1.07
C THR A 260 1.29 20.49 0.93
N ARG A 261 0.11 19.95 0.61
CA ARG A 261 -0.11 18.51 0.51
C ARG A 261 0.77 17.87 -0.56
N LEU A 262 0.84 18.46 -1.75
CA LEU A 262 1.67 17.95 -2.83
C LEU A 262 3.17 18.04 -2.50
N LEU A 263 3.62 19.12 -1.84
CA LEU A 263 5.00 19.26 -1.40
C LEU A 263 5.37 18.27 -0.29
N LEU A 264 4.47 18.02 0.67
CA LEU A 264 4.66 17.02 1.72
C LEU A 264 4.78 15.63 1.09
N ALA A 265 3.86 15.27 0.20
CA ALA A 265 3.87 13.97 -0.44
C ALA A 265 5.09 13.76 -1.36
N LEU A 266 5.56 14.82 -2.03
CA LEU A 266 6.84 14.84 -2.74
C LEU A 266 8.02 14.60 -1.79
N CYS A 267 8.07 15.33 -0.67
CA CYS A 267 9.16 15.23 0.30
C CYS A 267 9.24 13.82 0.90
N MET A 268 8.10 13.25 1.28
CA MET A 268 7.99 11.88 1.78
C MET A 268 8.45 10.89 0.72
N SER A 269 7.96 11.01 -0.52
CA SER A 269 8.35 10.10 -1.60
C SER A 269 9.85 10.18 -1.94
N ALA A 270 10.44 11.38 -1.84
CA ALA A 270 11.86 11.59 -2.05
C ALA A 270 12.70 10.95 -0.94
N ASN A 271 12.29 11.09 0.32
CA ASN A 271 13.00 10.49 1.45
C ASN A 271 12.75 8.97 1.54
N ASP A 272 11.58 8.47 1.17
CA ASP A 272 11.30 7.03 1.07
C ASP A 272 12.25 6.37 0.07
N ARG A 273 12.52 7.04 -1.07
CA ARG A 273 13.48 6.56 -2.06
C ARG A 273 14.87 6.29 -1.46
N SER A 274 15.29 7.06 -0.45
CA SER A 274 16.58 6.88 0.23
C SER A 274 16.70 5.52 0.91
N VAL A 275 15.62 5.05 1.55
CA VAL A 275 15.55 3.74 2.19
C VAL A 275 15.78 2.64 1.16
N TYR A 276 15.17 2.73 -0.03
CA TYR A 276 15.32 1.72 -1.08
C TYR A 276 16.66 1.77 -1.80
N VAL A 277 17.20 2.96 -2.01
CA VAL A 277 18.56 3.09 -2.58
C VAL A 277 19.57 2.49 -1.62
N TYR A 278 19.44 2.77 -0.32
CA TYR A 278 20.28 2.17 0.71
C TYR A 278 20.14 0.65 0.74
N ASP A 279 18.92 0.13 0.82
CA ASP A 279 18.63 -1.30 0.86
C ASP A 279 19.17 -2.04 -0.38
N ALA A 280 19.02 -1.48 -1.58
CA ALA A 280 19.58 -2.03 -2.81
C ALA A 280 21.11 -2.13 -2.77
N LEU A 281 21.78 -1.07 -2.28
CA LEU A 281 23.24 -1.05 -2.15
C LEU A 281 23.72 -2.03 -1.10
N TRP A 282 22.99 -2.16 0.01
CA TRP A 282 23.27 -3.15 1.04
C TRP A 282 23.10 -4.58 0.51
N HIS A 283 21.99 -4.88 -0.16
CA HIS A 283 21.77 -6.20 -0.76
C HIS A 283 22.85 -6.54 -1.81
N LEU A 284 23.25 -5.56 -2.63
CA LEU A 284 24.35 -5.73 -3.58
C LEU A 284 25.67 -6.09 -2.89
N GLN A 285 25.95 -5.51 -1.73
CA GLN A 285 27.13 -5.89 -0.92
C GLN A 285 27.01 -7.32 -0.39
N GLU A 286 25.83 -7.73 0.09
CA GLU A 286 25.60 -9.08 0.59
C GLU A 286 25.79 -10.15 -0.49
N ILE A 287 25.22 -9.97 -1.69
CA ILE A 287 25.41 -10.96 -2.76
C ILE A 287 26.89 -11.04 -3.20
N ARG A 288 27.61 -9.92 -3.17
CA ARG A 288 29.05 -9.88 -3.49
C ARG A 288 29.90 -10.65 -2.48
N LYS A 289 29.52 -10.66 -1.20
CA LYS A 289 30.17 -11.51 -0.18
C LYS A 289 30.05 -12.99 -0.48
N THR A 290 29.02 -13.40 -1.22
CA THR A 290 28.82 -14.80 -1.66
C THR A 290 29.46 -15.12 -3.01
N GLY A 291 30.21 -14.19 -3.60
CA GLY A 291 30.90 -14.35 -4.89
C GLY A 291 30.07 -13.96 -6.12
N ARG A 292 28.78 -13.62 -5.95
CA ARG A 292 27.92 -13.14 -7.04
C ARG A 292 28.17 -11.66 -7.34
N GLN A 293 28.28 -11.30 -8.61
CA GLN A 293 28.48 -9.89 -9.01
C GLN A 293 27.18 -9.14 -9.32
N CYS A 294 26.16 -9.86 -9.79
CA CYS A 294 24.92 -9.29 -10.29
C CYS A 294 23.69 -9.88 -9.59
N MET A 295 22.70 -9.02 -9.40
CA MET A 295 21.35 -9.41 -9.01
C MET A 295 20.70 -10.24 -10.13
N ASN A 296 19.85 -11.20 -9.74
CA ASN A 296 18.98 -11.89 -10.68
C ASN A 296 17.74 -11.02 -10.99
N ALA A 297 16.87 -11.48 -11.90
CA ALA A 297 15.69 -10.73 -12.33
C ALA A 297 14.76 -10.34 -11.15
N LYS A 298 14.56 -11.24 -10.19
CA LYS A 298 13.70 -10.98 -9.03
C LYS A 298 14.32 -9.93 -8.10
N GLU A 299 15.60 -10.11 -7.76
CA GLU A 299 16.33 -9.16 -6.91
C GLU A 299 16.42 -7.78 -7.59
N TYR A 300 16.60 -7.74 -8.91
CA TYR A 300 16.59 -6.48 -9.66
C TYR A 300 15.24 -5.78 -9.55
N ASP A 301 14.14 -6.49 -9.78
CA ASP A 301 12.79 -5.96 -9.66
C ASP A 301 12.52 -5.45 -8.22
N ASP A 302 12.92 -6.21 -7.21
CA ASP A 302 12.75 -5.88 -5.79
C ASP A 302 13.55 -4.62 -5.35
N HIS A 303 14.71 -4.36 -5.95
CA HIS A 303 15.65 -3.30 -5.53
C HIS A 303 15.79 -2.12 -6.51
N SER A 304 15.20 -2.21 -7.70
CA SER A 304 15.16 -1.11 -8.66
C SER A 304 14.19 0.01 -8.23
N THR A 305 14.35 1.18 -8.83
CA THR A 305 13.55 2.38 -8.47
C THR A 305 12.72 3.04 -9.59
N PRO A 306 12.43 2.43 -10.76
CA PRO A 306 11.79 3.13 -11.88
C PRO A 306 10.38 3.63 -11.54
N GLY A 307 9.58 2.83 -10.82
CA GLY A 307 8.24 3.24 -10.39
C GLY A 307 8.26 4.40 -9.39
N ARG A 308 9.29 4.48 -8.53
CA ARG A 308 9.48 5.58 -7.57
C ARG A 308 9.95 6.84 -8.29
N ASP A 309 10.84 6.71 -9.26
CA ASP A 309 11.32 7.83 -10.08
C ASP A 309 10.19 8.42 -10.94
N LYS A 310 9.34 7.57 -11.53
CA LYS A 310 8.10 7.98 -12.21
C LYS A 310 7.17 8.74 -11.26
N ARG A 311 7.00 8.25 -10.02
CA ARG A 311 6.17 8.90 -8.98
C ARG A 311 6.68 10.30 -8.62
N LEU A 312 8.00 10.46 -8.43
CA LEU A 312 8.60 11.78 -8.19
C LEU A 312 8.30 12.73 -9.35
N GLY A 313 8.44 12.27 -10.60
CA GLY A 313 8.13 13.05 -11.79
C GLY A 313 6.67 13.50 -11.83
N MET A 314 5.74 12.62 -11.47
CA MET A 314 4.31 12.95 -11.38
C MET A 314 4.02 14.00 -10.31
N PHE A 315 4.68 13.95 -9.16
CA PHE A 315 4.54 14.99 -8.13
C PHE A 315 5.06 16.34 -8.59
N PHE A 316 6.26 16.38 -9.19
CA PHE A 316 6.78 17.62 -9.73
C PHE A 316 5.84 18.21 -10.81
N SER A 317 5.33 17.36 -11.71
CA SER A 317 4.35 17.78 -12.73
C SER A 317 3.05 18.31 -12.09
N SER A 318 2.53 17.61 -11.08
CA SER A 318 1.31 17.99 -10.36
C SER A 318 1.44 19.34 -9.67
N ILE A 319 2.58 19.59 -9.01
CA ILE A 319 2.86 20.88 -8.38
C ILE A 319 2.96 21.94 -9.46
N ARG A 320 3.78 21.74 -10.51
CA ARG A 320 3.94 22.71 -11.60
C ARG A 320 2.60 23.10 -12.23
N HIS A 321 1.78 22.12 -12.60
CA HIS A 321 0.47 22.36 -13.19
C HIS A 321 -0.51 23.07 -12.23
N HIS A 322 -0.40 22.81 -10.93
CA HIS A 322 -1.13 23.56 -9.90
C HIS A 322 -0.64 25.02 -9.83
N LEU A 323 0.67 25.25 -9.92
CA LEU A 323 1.24 26.61 -9.95
C LEU A 323 0.77 27.41 -11.16
N ASP A 324 0.79 26.79 -12.33
CA ASP A 324 0.36 27.42 -13.58
C ASP A 324 -1.14 27.81 -13.55
N ARG A 325 -1.98 27.05 -12.84
CA ARG A 325 -3.43 27.32 -12.73
C ARG A 325 -3.78 28.41 -11.72
N ILE A 326 -3.07 28.54 -10.61
CA ILE A 326 -3.35 29.57 -9.61
C ILE A 326 -3.02 30.96 -10.17
N GLY A 327 -2.01 31.05 -11.04
CA GLY A 327 -1.59 32.28 -11.71
C GLY A 327 -0.84 33.24 -10.79
N ARG A 328 -1.50 33.76 -9.73
CA ARG A 328 -0.89 34.67 -8.75
C ARG A 328 -0.99 34.11 -7.34
N PHE A 329 0.17 33.82 -6.76
CA PHE A 329 0.30 33.40 -5.38
C PHE A 329 0.18 34.56 -4.41
N ASP A 330 -0.35 34.28 -3.23
CA ASP A 330 -0.15 35.13 -2.07
C ASP A 330 1.36 35.12 -1.73
N PRO A 331 2.07 36.26 -1.80
CA PRO A 331 3.48 36.33 -1.46
C PRO A 331 3.77 35.97 0.01
N GLN A 332 2.76 35.98 0.88
CA GLN A 332 2.87 35.55 2.28
C GLN A 332 2.66 34.04 2.47
N SER A 333 2.17 33.33 1.45
CA SER A 333 1.99 31.89 1.51
C SER A 333 3.35 31.18 1.53
N GLN A 334 3.67 30.54 2.66
CA GLN A 334 4.88 29.72 2.78
C GLN A 334 4.89 28.57 1.76
N PRO A 335 3.80 27.79 1.57
CA PRO A 335 3.77 26.73 0.58
C PRO A 335 4.04 27.21 -0.85
N ALA A 336 3.48 28.37 -1.21
CA ALA A 336 3.73 28.99 -2.50
C ALA A 336 5.20 29.36 -2.70
N ARG A 337 5.83 29.93 -1.66
CA ARG A 337 7.25 30.29 -1.69
C ARG A 337 8.15 29.07 -1.83
N TRP A 338 7.87 27.98 -1.10
CA TRP A 338 8.58 26.71 -1.28
C TRP A 338 8.46 26.18 -2.70
N ALA A 339 7.24 26.11 -3.23
CA ALA A 339 7.01 25.63 -4.59
C ALA A 339 7.73 26.50 -5.63
N LYS A 340 7.68 27.83 -5.48
CA LYS A 340 8.41 28.76 -6.35
C LYS A 340 9.93 28.54 -6.29
N ALA A 341 10.49 28.29 -5.11
CA ALA A 341 11.91 27.98 -4.97
C ALA A 341 12.28 26.65 -5.65
N VAL A 342 11.43 25.62 -5.56
CA VAL A 342 11.63 24.34 -6.28
C VAL A 342 11.72 24.56 -7.80
N PHE A 343 10.77 25.32 -8.35
CA PHE A 343 10.58 25.49 -9.80
C PHE A 343 11.22 26.72 -10.42
N SER A 344 11.94 27.55 -9.65
CA SER A 344 12.62 28.73 -10.20
C SER A 344 13.60 28.33 -11.31
N ILE A 345 13.70 29.15 -12.35
CA ILE A 345 14.72 28.96 -13.38
C ILE A 345 16.08 29.29 -12.76
N ASP A 346 16.20 30.51 -12.25
CA ASP A 346 17.39 30.99 -11.56
C ASP A 346 17.54 30.40 -10.15
N GLU A 347 18.72 30.57 -9.57
CA GLU A 347 18.95 30.17 -8.19
C GLU A 347 18.15 31.08 -7.23
N PRO A 348 17.31 30.54 -6.34
CA PRO A 348 16.58 31.37 -5.39
C PRO A 348 17.53 32.09 -4.43
N PRO A 349 17.11 33.24 -3.86
CA PRO A 349 17.87 33.89 -2.80
C PRO A 349 18.18 32.91 -1.65
N ALA A 350 19.34 33.07 -1.01
CA ALA A 350 19.82 32.15 0.04
C ALA A 350 18.79 31.94 1.18
N GLY A 351 18.03 32.98 1.54
CA GLY A 351 16.95 32.88 2.52
C GLY A 351 15.78 31.98 2.06
N GLU A 352 15.38 32.07 0.79
CA GLU A 352 14.34 31.20 0.22
C GLU A 352 14.84 29.75 0.11
N MET A 353 16.10 29.55 -0.27
CA MET A 353 16.71 28.22 -0.28
C MET A 353 16.78 27.62 1.12
N LYS A 354 17.17 28.41 2.13
CA LYS A 354 17.14 27.95 3.51
C LYS A 354 15.72 27.55 3.94
N HIS A 355 14.72 28.37 3.64
CA HIS A 355 13.33 28.06 3.98
C HIS A 355 12.82 26.79 3.29
N LEU A 356 13.22 26.54 2.04
CA LEU A 356 12.91 25.29 1.34
C LEU A 356 13.60 24.09 1.98
N ASN A 357 14.87 24.23 2.32
CA ASN A 357 15.66 23.15 2.93
C ASN A 357 15.16 22.82 4.34
N ASP A 358 14.79 23.83 5.14
CA ASP A 358 14.17 23.64 6.46
C ASP A 358 12.83 22.87 6.35
N PHE A 359 12.10 23.04 5.24
CA PHE A 359 10.89 22.27 4.96
C PHE A 359 11.19 20.84 4.50
N CYS A 360 12.10 20.69 3.53
CA CYS A 360 12.45 19.39 2.99
C CYS A 360 13.89 19.34 2.43
N MET A 361 14.74 18.64 3.17
CA MET A 361 15.97 18.06 2.62
C MET A 361 15.71 16.60 2.27
N VAL A 362 16.25 16.17 1.13
CA VAL A 362 16.20 14.78 0.70
C VAL A 362 17.46 14.10 1.19
N GLN A 363 17.32 13.18 2.13
CA GLN A 363 18.42 12.32 2.54
C GLN A 363 18.75 11.35 1.39
N MET A 364 20.02 11.21 1.05
CA MET A 364 20.44 10.35 -0.07
C MET A 364 20.69 8.90 0.36
N THR A 365 21.05 8.68 1.63
CA THR A 365 21.38 7.36 2.18
C THR A 365 21.14 7.34 3.68
N LEU A 366 20.90 6.15 4.25
CA LEU A 366 20.69 6.00 5.69
C LEU A 366 22.03 5.99 6.44
N GLY A 367 22.09 6.71 7.57
CA GLY A 367 23.24 6.72 8.48
C GLY A 367 24.38 7.68 8.11
N GLU A 368 24.29 8.40 6.99
CA GLU A 368 25.26 9.43 6.60
C GLU A 368 24.56 10.78 6.40
N GLU A 369 25.30 11.87 6.62
CA GLU A 369 24.82 13.25 6.41
C GLU A 369 24.94 13.68 4.94
N LEU A 370 24.44 12.85 4.02
CA LEU A 370 24.38 13.17 2.59
C LEU A 370 22.96 13.61 2.22
N TYR A 371 22.83 14.87 1.85
CA TYR A 371 21.55 15.48 1.52
C TYR A 371 21.61 16.25 0.21
N MET A 372 20.44 16.38 -0.43
CA MET A 372 20.20 17.33 -1.51
C MET A 372 18.88 18.05 -1.31
N SER A 373 18.77 19.25 -1.86
CA SER A 373 17.49 19.95 -1.89
C SER A 373 16.51 19.25 -2.83
N VAL A 374 15.21 19.37 -2.55
CA VAL A 374 14.16 18.92 -3.49
C VAL A 374 14.25 19.62 -4.85
N ARG A 375 14.85 20.82 -4.90
CA ARG A 375 15.16 21.54 -6.14
C ARG A 375 16.21 20.81 -6.98
N GLU A 376 17.31 20.38 -6.37
CA GLU A 376 18.36 19.63 -7.07
C GLU A 376 17.85 18.29 -7.53
N LEU A 377 17.06 17.59 -6.70
CA LEU A 377 16.40 16.35 -7.10
C LEU A 377 15.53 16.55 -8.34
N ARG A 378 14.73 17.62 -8.39
CA ARG A 378 13.94 17.98 -9.58
C ARG A 378 14.83 18.14 -10.81
N LYS A 379 15.88 18.97 -10.72
CA LYS A 379 16.81 19.21 -11.84
C LYS A 379 17.46 17.90 -12.32
N ASN A 380 17.85 17.02 -11.39
CA ASN A 380 18.46 15.74 -11.72
C ASN A 380 17.48 14.79 -12.39
N LEU A 381 16.23 14.76 -11.94
CA LEU A 381 15.18 13.91 -12.51
C LEU A 381 14.79 14.40 -13.92
N GLU A 382 14.49 15.69 -14.07
CA GLU A 382 14.13 16.29 -15.36
C GLU A 382 15.27 16.23 -16.38
N GLY A 383 16.52 16.30 -15.92
CA GLY A 383 17.71 16.13 -16.75
C GLY A 383 18.03 14.68 -17.13
N GLY A 384 17.24 13.69 -16.67
CA GLY A 384 17.49 12.28 -16.94
C GLY A 384 18.76 11.73 -16.29
N HIS A 385 19.20 12.35 -15.18
CA HIS A 385 20.43 11.97 -14.49
C HIS A 385 20.22 10.94 -13.38
N LEU A 386 18.97 10.70 -12.96
CA LEU A 386 18.67 9.65 -11.98
C LEU A 386 18.77 8.28 -12.63
N VAL A 387 19.52 7.38 -11.98
CA VAL A 387 19.64 5.99 -12.40
C VAL A 387 18.81 5.10 -11.49
N SER A 388 17.86 4.38 -12.07
CA SER A 388 17.00 3.46 -11.31
C SER A 388 17.61 2.08 -11.06
N ASP A 389 18.70 1.74 -11.77
CA ASP A 389 19.40 0.45 -11.70
C ASP A 389 19.97 0.20 -10.30
N PRO A 390 19.61 -0.92 -9.63
CA PRO A 390 20.09 -1.25 -8.29
C PRO A 390 21.61 -1.47 -8.19
N HIS A 391 22.30 -1.75 -9.31
CA HIS A 391 23.75 -1.91 -9.35
C HIS A 391 24.52 -0.60 -9.40
N ALA A 392 23.85 0.51 -9.72
CA ALA A 392 24.50 1.80 -9.86
C ALA A 392 24.97 2.35 -8.50
N PRO A 393 26.18 2.94 -8.41
CA PRO A 393 26.65 3.57 -7.18
C PRO A 393 25.74 4.71 -6.72
N LEU A 394 25.76 5.02 -5.43
CA LEU A 394 24.90 6.02 -4.79
C LEU A 394 24.84 7.35 -5.57
N GLN A 395 25.97 7.85 -6.06
CA GLN A 395 26.02 9.15 -6.75
C GLN A 395 25.26 9.14 -8.08
N TYR A 396 25.25 8.01 -8.81
CA TYR A 396 24.46 7.83 -10.03
C TYR A 396 22.98 7.65 -9.70
N ARG A 397 22.66 6.92 -8.62
CA ARG A 397 21.26 6.75 -8.17
C ARG A 397 20.58 8.09 -7.90
N TRP A 398 21.34 9.13 -7.53
CA TRP A 398 20.81 10.46 -7.23
C TRP A 398 21.15 11.52 -8.30
N GLY A 399 21.80 11.13 -9.39
CA GLY A 399 22.18 12.04 -10.47
C GLY A 399 23.18 13.13 -10.08
N ILE A 400 24.02 12.87 -9.07
CA ILE A 400 25.18 13.72 -8.74
C ILE A 400 26.21 13.63 -9.88
N VAL A 401 26.46 12.42 -10.35
CA VAL A 401 27.28 12.19 -11.54
C VAL A 401 26.41 12.39 -12.79
N LYS A 402 26.86 13.27 -13.69
CA LYS A 402 26.11 13.66 -14.89
C LYS A 402 26.45 12.83 -16.12
N THR A 403 27.57 12.10 -16.09
CA THR A 403 27.93 11.18 -17.16
C THR A 403 26.97 9.99 -17.17
N PRO A 404 26.66 9.40 -18.33
CA PRO A 404 25.83 8.20 -18.41
C PRO A 404 26.42 7.05 -17.59
N TYR A 405 25.58 6.38 -16.79
CA TYR A 405 25.97 5.14 -16.12
C TYR A 405 26.06 4.01 -17.15
N GLN A 406 27.17 3.27 -17.13
CA GLN A 406 27.33 2.07 -17.94
C GLN A 406 27.09 0.84 -17.08
N ALA A 407 25.97 0.16 -17.31
CA ALA A 407 25.63 -1.06 -16.59
C ALA A 407 26.61 -2.18 -16.96
N THR A 408 27.22 -2.80 -15.94
CA THR A 408 28.07 -3.99 -16.09
C THR A 408 27.30 -5.30 -15.83
N CYS A 409 26.09 -5.18 -15.29
CA CYS A 409 25.19 -6.29 -14.99
C CYS A 409 23.96 -6.24 -15.91
N PRO A 410 23.27 -7.37 -16.11
CA PRO A 410 21.98 -7.37 -16.81
C PRO A 410 20.98 -6.42 -16.17
N THR A 411 20.23 -5.71 -17.03
CA THR A 411 19.03 -4.96 -16.67
C THR A 411 17.82 -5.75 -17.15
N TYR A 412 16.73 -5.70 -16.38
CA TYR A 412 15.55 -6.55 -16.59
C TYR A 412 14.30 -5.74 -16.88
#